data_AF-A0A8T4SIA4-F1
#
_entry.id   AF-A0A8T4SIA4-F1
#
_cell.length_a   1.000
_cell.length_b   1.000
_cell.length_c   1.000
_cell.angle_alpha   90.00
_cell.angle_beta   90.00
_cell.angle_gamma   90.00
#
_symmetry.space_group_name_H-M   'P 1'
#
loop_
_entity.id
_entity.type
_entity.pdbx_description
1 polymer ?
#
loop_
_entity_poly.entity_id
_entity_poly.type
_entity_poly.pdbx_seq_one_letter_code
_entity_poly.pdbx_strand_id
1 'polypeptide(L)'
;MVSYWLNAVFAAVLANTPAEKAKTEGLEQDNYNKVITSTAAERISSSYSDVAVLLIDMQKDFLQNIDWKERKREQPNILEVLAQAGNYHTPVVVLEYNGHGQTIEVLKRKIISLPTDIRYIVKSGDDGFYQTSLSAHLKQIGVKDIILMGINATGCVKTTAVGALENGFGIITSRDVIAQPSSWVDDEKYEGAEGSRWFQRKGRLADNYRDLLKIISESSPQKLKELNSTRNKLREYL
;
A
#
# COMPACT_ATOMS: atom_id res chain seq x y z
N MET A 1 -65.04 -1.13 48.56
CA MET A 1 -63.70 -1.71 48.34
C MET A 1 -63.24 -1.23 46.96
N VAL A 2 -62.77 0.01 46.75
CA VAL A 2 -61.55 0.72 47.23
C VAL A 2 -60.26 -0.04 46.88
N SER A 3 -59.41 0.63 46.07
CA SER A 3 -58.00 0.31 45.71
C SER A 3 -57.87 -0.94 44.81
N TYR A 4 -57.43 -0.88 43.55
CA TYR A 4 -56.09 -0.53 43.10
C TYR A 4 -56.12 0.03 41.66
N TRP A 5 -56.31 1.35 41.53
CA TRP A 5 -55.86 2.13 40.38
C TRP A 5 -55.01 3.24 40.97
N LEU A 6 -53.69 3.10 40.86
CA LEU A 6 -52.61 4.09 41.11
C LEU A 6 -51.39 3.32 41.60
N ASN A 7 -50.51 2.89 40.68
CA ASN A 7 -49.06 2.68 40.91
C ASN A 7 -48.33 2.31 39.61
N ALA A 8 -48.58 3.04 38.52
CA ALA A 8 -47.79 2.91 37.28
C ALA A 8 -47.28 4.26 36.73
N VAL A 9 -47.38 5.35 37.49
CA VAL A 9 -46.90 6.69 37.05
C VAL A 9 -45.92 7.32 38.05
N PHE A 10 -45.52 6.63 39.11
CA PHE A 10 -44.56 7.14 40.11
C PHE A 10 -43.25 6.34 40.17
N ALA A 11 -42.72 5.94 39.02
CA ALA A 11 -41.36 5.41 38.89
C ALA A 11 -40.64 5.98 37.65
N ALA A 12 -40.98 7.20 37.24
CA ALA A 12 -40.40 7.85 36.06
C ALA A 12 -39.77 9.22 36.34
N VAL A 13 -39.59 9.64 37.61
CA VAL A 13 -39.02 10.98 37.91
C VAL A 13 -37.83 10.97 38.88
N LEU A 14 -37.44 9.86 39.49
CA LEU A 14 -36.32 9.86 40.44
C LEU A 14 -35.36 8.67 40.24
N ALA A 15 -34.60 8.72 39.15
CA ALA A 15 -33.28 8.11 39.04
C ALA A 15 -32.50 8.76 37.89
N ASN A 16 -32.25 10.06 38.00
CA ASN A 16 -31.18 10.71 37.24
C ASN A 16 -30.24 11.28 38.29
N THR A 17 -29.50 10.40 38.96
CA THR A 17 -28.40 10.86 39.80
C THR A 17 -27.37 11.56 38.89
N PRO A 18 -26.73 12.66 39.33
CA PRO A 18 -25.69 13.31 38.54
C PRO A 18 -24.58 12.35 38.08
N ALA A 19 -24.33 11.30 38.85
CA ALA A 19 -23.36 10.25 38.55
C ALA A 19 -23.80 9.29 37.43
N GLU A 20 -25.09 8.91 37.36
CA GLU A 20 -25.61 8.12 36.25
C GLU A 20 -25.68 8.95 34.98
N LYS A 21 -26.15 10.21 35.08
CA LYS A 21 -26.19 11.11 33.93
C LYS A 21 -24.81 11.37 33.34
N ALA A 22 -23.79 11.59 34.18
CA ALA A 22 -22.40 11.74 33.75
C ALA A 22 -21.80 10.46 33.13
N LYS A 23 -22.22 9.27 33.60
CA LYS A 23 -21.82 7.98 32.98
C LYS A 23 -22.43 7.79 31.61
N THR A 24 -23.72 8.10 31.44
CA THR A 24 -24.41 7.96 30.15
C THR A 24 -23.91 9.00 29.15
N GLU A 25 -23.72 10.25 29.59
CA GLU A 25 -23.10 11.32 28.78
C GLU A 25 -21.65 10.95 28.40
N GLY A 26 -20.87 10.35 29.30
CA GLY A 26 -19.53 9.84 29.00
C GLY A 26 -19.54 8.70 27.96
N LEU A 27 -20.45 7.73 28.10
CA LEU A 27 -20.61 6.63 27.14
C LEU A 27 -21.11 7.11 25.76
N GLU A 28 -21.99 8.11 25.70
CA GLU A 28 -22.42 8.74 24.44
C GLU A 28 -21.28 9.52 23.80
N GLN A 29 -20.50 10.27 24.58
CA GLN A 29 -19.33 11.01 24.10
C GLN A 29 -18.25 10.07 23.54
N ASP A 30 -18.00 8.94 24.22
CA ASP A 30 -17.03 7.92 23.78
C ASP A 30 -17.47 7.23 22.49
N ASN A 31 -18.76 6.88 22.38
CA ASN A 31 -19.32 6.31 21.16
C ASN A 31 -19.30 7.30 20.00
N TYR A 32 -19.64 8.57 20.25
CA TYR A 32 -19.56 9.64 19.26
C TYR A 32 -18.14 9.83 18.76
N ASN A 33 -17.17 9.92 19.67
CA ASN A 33 -15.75 10.02 19.32
C ASN A 33 -15.29 8.81 18.51
N LYS A 34 -15.68 7.59 18.88
CA LYS A 34 -15.36 6.37 18.13
C LYS A 34 -15.93 6.41 16.70
N VAL A 35 -17.18 6.86 16.53
CA VAL A 35 -17.83 7.01 15.21
C VAL A 35 -17.12 8.06 14.37
N ILE A 36 -16.83 9.24 14.91
CA ILE A 36 -16.09 10.29 14.19
C ILE A 36 -14.68 9.83 13.81
N THR A 37 -14.00 9.11 14.70
CA THR A 37 -12.66 8.57 14.43
C THR A 37 -12.71 7.49 13.35
N SER A 38 -13.70 6.59 13.38
CA SER A 38 -13.89 5.56 12.35
C SER A 38 -14.24 6.16 11.00
N THR A 39 -15.12 7.15 10.94
CA THR A 39 -15.52 7.81 9.69
C THR A 39 -14.41 8.67 9.10
N ALA A 40 -13.58 9.31 9.93
CA ALA A 40 -12.38 10.02 9.48
C ALA A 40 -11.32 9.04 8.96
N ALA A 41 -11.05 7.94 9.67
CA ALA A 41 -10.13 6.90 9.23
C ALA A 41 -10.60 6.19 7.95
N GLU A 42 -11.89 5.89 7.83
CA GLU A 42 -12.51 5.35 6.61
C GLU A 42 -12.45 6.35 5.45
N ARG A 43 -12.66 7.65 5.72
CA ARG A 43 -12.52 8.69 4.68
C ARG A 43 -11.07 8.82 4.20
N ILE A 44 -10.10 8.77 5.11
CA ILE A 44 -8.67 8.77 4.79
C ILE A 44 -8.31 7.49 4.00
N SER A 45 -8.71 6.32 4.47
CA SER A 45 -8.55 5.04 3.77
C SER A 45 -9.22 5.04 2.38
N SER A 46 -10.37 5.69 2.22
CA SER A 46 -11.09 5.77 0.95
C SER A 46 -10.51 6.76 -0.07
N SER A 47 -9.52 7.57 0.34
CA SER A 47 -8.88 8.56 -0.52
C SER A 47 -7.64 8.02 -1.26
N TYR A 48 -7.06 6.93 -0.78
CA TYR A 48 -5.85 6.34 -1.33
C TYR A 48 -6.15 5.08 -2.14
N SER A 49 -5.27 4.80 -3.10
CA SER A 49 -5.30 3.56 -3.87
C SER A 49 -5.09 2.35 -2.96
N ASP A 50 -5.78 1.24 -3.26
CA ASP A 50 -5.54 -0.05 -2.60
C ASP A 50 -4.12 -0.59 -2.88
N VAL A 51 -3.40 0.01 -3.83
CA VAL A 51 -2.04 -0.35 -4.23
C VAL A 51 -1.07 0.78 -3.89
N ALA A 52 0.17 0.44 -3.53
CA ALA A 52 1.32 1.36 -3.54
C ALA A 52 2.45 0.84 -4.44
N VAL A 53 3.29 1.76 -4.92
CA VAL A 53 4.49 1.45 -5.69
C VAL A 53 5.73 1.61 -4.80
N LEU A 54 6.55 0.57 -4.72
CA LEU A 54 7.83 0.59 -4.02
C LEU A 54 8.98 0.57 -5.03
N LEU A 55 9.87 1.56 -4.94
CA LEU A 55 11.13 1.63 -5.69
C LEU A 55 12.29 1.29 -4.75
N ILE A 56 13.00 0.20 -5.03
CA ILE A 56 13.96 -0.40 -4.10
C ILE A 56 15.38 -0.24 -4.64
N ASP A 57 16.23 0.43 -3.86
CA ASP A 57 17.70 0.46 -3.98
C ASP A 57 18.22 0.77 -5.39
N MET A 58 17.53 1.63 -6.14
CA MET A 58 17.98 2.14 -7.45
C MET A 58 19.11 3.18 -7.30
N GLN A 59 20.13 2.82 -6.52
CA GLN A 59 21.28 3.62 -6.14
C GLN A 59 22.47 3.29 -7.06
N LYS A 60 23.32 4.29 -7.32
CA LYS A 60 24.45 4.15 -8.27
C LYS A 60 25.40 3.00 -7.90
N ASP A 61 25.62 2.79 -6.60
CA ASP A 61 26.57 1.79 -6.11
C ASP A 61 26.12 0.34 -6.39
N PHE A 62 24.81 0.07 -6.39
CA PHE A 62 24.29 -1.24 -6.82
C PHE A 62 24.20 -1.35 -8.34
N LEU A 63 23.75 -0.29 -9.00
CA LEU A 63 23.54 -0.26 -10.45
C LEU A 63 24.82 -0.46 -11.27
N GLN A 64 26.00 -0.21 -10.71
CA GLN A 64 27.26 -0.49 -11.40
C GLN A 64 27.49 -2.00 -11.65
N ASN A 65 26.83 -2.86 -10.85
CA ASN A 65 26.90 -4.32 -10.99
C ASN A 65 25.79 -4.89 -11.88
N ILE A 66 24.86 -4.04 -12.35
CA ILE A 66 23.77 -4.43 -13.25
C ILE A 66 24.21 -4.24 -14.70
N ASP A 67 24.00 -5.27 -15.53
CA ASP A 67 24.33 -5.20 -16.95
C ASP A 67 23.61 -4.01 -17.61
N TRP A 68 24.28 -3.36 -18.56
CA TRP A 68 23.72 -2.19 -19.24
C TRP A 68 22.43 -2.53 -20.01
N LYS A 69 22.28 -3.77 -20.51
CA LYS A 69 21.07 -4.23 -21.20
C LYS A 69 19.89 -4.28 -20.24
N GLU A 70 20.11 -4.79 -19.02
CA GLU A 70 19.08 -4.83 -17.98
C GLU A 70 18.69 -3.42 -17.55
N ARG A 71 19.67 -2.53 -17.32
CA ARG A 71 19.38 -1.11 -17.01
C ARG A 71 18.60 -0.41 -18.12
N LYS A 72 18.94 -0.68 -19.39
CA LYS A 72 18.25 -0.13 -20.57
C LYS A 72 16.83 -0.66 -20.72
N ARG A 73 16.55 -1.86 -20.20
CA ARG A 73 15.22 -2.48 -20.17
C ARG A 73 14.39 -1.93 -19.01
N GLU A 74 14.89 -2.00 -17.79
CA GLU A 74 14.09 -1.73 -16.59
C GLU A 74 13.84 -0.24 -16.34
N GLN A 75 14.83 0.64 -16.56
CA GLN A 75 14.71 2.05 -16.13
C GLN A 75 13.62 2.82 -16.91
N PRO A 76 13.49 2.69 -18.24
CA PRO A 76 12.37 3.29 -18.96
C PRO A 76 11.02 2.77 -18.48
N ASN A 77 10.91 1.48 -18.19
CA ASN A 77 9.66 0.88 -17.71
C ASN A 77 9.30 1.37 -16.31
N ILE A 78 10.28 1.49 -15.41
CA ILE A 78 10.11 2.08 -14.07
C ILE A 78 9.60 3.52 -14.17
N LEU A 79 10.15 4.32 -15.10
CA LEU A 79 9.68 5.69 -15.33
C LEU A 79 8.22 5.76 -15.77
N GLU A 80 7.77 4.83 -16.61
CA GLU A 80 6.37 4.71 -17.03
C GLU A 80 5.45 4.32 -15.86
N VAL A 81 5.86 3.35 -15.03
CA VAL A 81 5.09 2.98 -13.83
C VAL A 81 5.01 4.14 -12.84
N LEU A 82 6.10 4.87 -12.61
CA LEU A 82 6.11 6.08 -11.79
C LEU A 82 5.21 7.17 -12.36
N ALA A 83 5.21 7.38 -13.68
CA ALA A 83 4.31 8.34 -14.33
C ALA A 83 2.84 7.97 -14.09
N GLN A 84 2.51 6.69 -14.24
CA GLN A 84 1.17 6.19 -13.99
C GLN A 84 0.76 6.32 -12.53
N ALA A 85 1.67 6.06 -11.60
CA ALA A 85 1.42 6.27 -10.18
C ALA A 85 1.03 7.73 -9.89
N GLY A 86 1.75 8.70 -10.49
CA GLY A 86 1.39 10.11 -10.43
C GLY A 86 0.00 10.41 -11.02
N ASN A 87 -0.30 9.91 -12.23
CA ASN A 87 -1.58 10.15 -12.90
C ASN A 87 -2.80 9.68 -12.08
N TYR A 88 -2.64 8.60 -11.32
CA TYR A 88 -3.71 7.99 -10.52
C TYR A 88 -3.54 8.22 -9.01
N HIS A 89 -2.68 9.16 -8.61
CA HIS A 89 -2.40 9.50 -7.21
C HIS A 89 -2.08 8.28 -6.33
N THR A 90 -1.41 7.27 -6.91
CA THR A 90 -1.00 6.05 -6.23
C THR A 90 0.27 6.29 -5.42
N PRO A 91 0.26 6.03 -4.09
CA PRO A 91 1.40 6.28 -3.22
C PRO A 91 2.69 5.63 -3.72
N VAL A 92 3.80 6.36 -3.59
CA VAL A 92 5.14 5.88 -3.96
C VAL A 92 6.04 5.88 -2.73
N VAL A 93 6.65 4.75 -2.44
CA VAL A 93 7.70 4.63 -1.41
C VAL A 93 9.03 4.32 -2.07
N VAL A 94 10.05 5.09 -1.71
CA VAL A 94 11.44 4.90 -2.15
C VAL A 94 12.24 4.33 -1.00
N LEU A 95 12.82 3.16 -1.20
CA LEU A 95 13.73 2.51 -0.26
C LEU A 95 15.16 2.71 -0.73
N GLU A 96 16.01 3.18 0.19
CA GLU A 96 17.44 3.37 -0.04
C GLU A 96 18.25 2.63 1.03
N TYR A 97 19.21 1.83 0.60
CA TYR A 97 20.14 1.16 1.51
C TYR A 97 21.12 2.18 2.09
N ASN A 98 21.20 2.23 3.42
CA ASN A 98 22.09 3.14 4.14
C ASN A 98 23.55 2.97 3.71
N GLY A 99 24.24 4.08 3.43
CA GLY A 99 25.65 4.06 3.03
C GLY A 99 25.92 3.88 1.54
N HIS A 100 24.90 3.63 0.70
CA HIS A 100 25.06 3.40 -0.75
C HIS A 100 24.67 4.61 -1.63
N GLY A 101 24.53 5.79 -1.02
CA GLY A 101 24.15 7.03 -1.70
C GLY A 101 22.64 7.16 -1.87
N GLN A 102 22.21 7.95 -2.87
CA GLN A 102 20.80 8.17 -3.17
C GLN A 102 20.40 7.47 -4.48
N THR A 103 19.10 7.31 -4.65
CA THR A 103 18.45 6.92 -5.90
C THR A 103 18.98 7.76 -7.06
N ILE A 104 19.23 7.13 -8.20
CA ILE A 104 19.80 7.81 -9.37
C ILE A 104 18.97 9.01 -9.80
N GLU A 105 19.67 10.04 -10.27
CA GLU A 105 19.11 11.37 -10.51
C GLU A 105 17.90 11.38 -11.46
N VAL A 106 17.91 10.54 -12.50
CA VAL A 106 16.81 10.44 -13.46
C VAL A 106 15.50 9.99 -12.81
N LEU A 107 15.56 8.99 -11.91
CA LEU A 107 14.40 8.50 -11.18
C LEU A 107 14.00 9.49 -10.09
N LYS A 108 14.97 10.04 -9.35
CA LYS A 108 14.74 11.05 -8.32
C LYS A 108 13.99 12.27 -8.85
N ARG A 109 14.39 12.80 -10.02
CA ARG A 109 13.70 13.91 -10.69
C ARG A 109 12.25 13.56 -11.05
N LYS A 110 12.03 12.37 -11.60
CA LYS A 110 10.68 11.89 -11.91
C LYS A 110 9.83 11.84 -10.65
N ILE A 111 10.35 11.22 -9.58
CA ILE A 111 9.63 11.03 -8.30
C ILE A 111 9.22 12.37 -7.70
N ILE A 112 10.14 13.34 -7.57
CA ILE A 112 9.85 14.66 -6.96
C ILE A 112 8.76 15.42 -7.72
N SER A 113 8.56 15.14 -9.01
CA SER A 113 7.52 15.77 -9.83
C SER A 113 6.14 15.10 -9.77
N LEU A 114 6.01 13.94 -9.12
CA LEU A 114 4.75 13.20 -9.14
C LEU A 114 3.70 13.86 -8.22
N PRO A 115 2.46 14.06 -8.69
CA PRO A 115 1.37 14.57 -7.86
C PRO A 115 0.74 13.46 -7.01
N THR A 116 1.54 12.81 -6.15
CA THR A 116 1.07 11.74 -5.24
C THR A 116 1.82 11.78 -3.91
N ASP A 117 1.40 10.95 -2.96
CA ASP A 117 2.12 10.78 -1.70
C ASP A 117 3.46 10.07 -1.96
N ILE A 118 4.54 10.67 -1.50
CA ILE A 118 5.91 10.19 -1.72
C ILE A 118 6.60 10.06 -0.38
N ARG A 119 7.09 8.86 -0.08
CA ARG A 119 7.83 8.58 1.15
C ARG A 119 9.22 8.04 0.82
N TYR A 120 10.25 8.66 1.36
CA TYR A 120 11.61 8.10 1.35
C TYR A 120 11.89 7.41 2.70
N ILE A 121 12.45 6.20 2.63
CA ILE A 121 12.84 5.41 3.81
C ILE A 121 14.24 4.86 3.58
N VAL A 122 15.12 5.10 4.55
CA VAL A 122 16.46 4.51 4.58
C VAL A 122 16.38 3.21 5.37
N LYS A 123 16.91 2.11 4.81
CA LYS A 123 16.98 0.79 5.44
C LYS A 123 18.42 0.35 5.70
N SER A 124 18.62 -0.50 6.71
CA SER A 124 19.94 -1.02 7.11
C SER A 124 20.20 -2.46 6.67
N GLY A 125 19.20 -3.12 6.06
CA GLY A 125 19.25 -4.50 5.59
C GLY A 125 18.48 -4.67 4.28
N ASP A 126 18.44 -5.90 3.78
CA ASP A 126 17.77 -6.24 2.51
C ASP A 126 16.25 -6.00 2.56
N ASP A 127 15.62 -6.35 3.69
CA ASP A 127 14.19 -6.17 3.93
C ASP A 127 13.84 -4.70 4.22
N GLY A 128 13.01 -4.08 3.37
CA GLY A 128 12.47 -2.75 3.57
C GLY A 128 11.50 -2.61 4.76
N PHE A 129 10.96 -3.72 5.30
CA PHE A 129 10.07 -3.71 6.46
C PHE A 129 10.80 -3.81 7.79
N TYR A 130 11.97 -4.44 7.81
CA TYR A 130 12.73 -4.67 9.03
C TYR A 130 13.24 -3.37 9.65
N GLN A 131 12.80 -3.09 10.88
CA GLN A 131 13.19 -1.89 11.65
C GLN A 131 12.94 -0.55 10.92
N THR A 132 11.93 -0.49 10.05
CA THR A 132 11.51 0.77 9.39
C THR A 132 10.06 1.13 9.73
N SER A 133 9.61 2.33 9.32
CA SER A 133 8.21 2.74 9.45
C SER A 133 7.33 2.30 8.27
N LEU A 134 7.82 1.43 7.37
CA LEU A 134 7.14 1.08 6.12
C LEU A 134 5.77 0.44 6.35
N SER A 135 5.70 -0.60 7.19
CA SER A 135 4.45 -1.33 7.48
C SER A 135 3.37 -0.40 8.05
N ALA A 136 3.75 0.40 9.06
CA ALA A 136 2.85 1.32 9.72
C ALA A 136 2.31 2.38 8.76
N HIS A 137 3.18 2.95 7.92
CA HIS A 137 2.80 3.94 6.92
C HIS A 137 1.81 3.36 5.89
N LEU A 138 2.14 2.21 5.28
CA LEU A 138 1.29 1.57 4.28
C LEU A 138 -0.09 1.17 4.85
N LYS A 139 -0.13 0.66 6.10
CA LYS A 139 -1.39 0.36 6.81
C LYS A 139 -2.20 1.62 7.09
N GLN A 140 -1.54 2.70 7.52
CA GLN A 140 -2.20 3.96 7.82
C GLN A 140 -2.92 4.54 6.59
N ILE A 141 -2.34 4.41 5.41
CA ILE A 141 -2.94 4.88 4.15
C ILE A 141 -3.81 3.83 3.46
N GLY A 142 -4.07 2.69 4.10
CA GLY A 142 -5.02 1.68 3.62
C GLY A 142 -4.54 0.82 2.45
N VAL A 143 -3.23 0.76 2.18
CA VAL A 143 -2.67 -0.08 1.11
C VAL A 143 -2.85 -1.56 1.43
N LYS A 144 -3.22 -2.35 0.43
CA LYS A 144 -3.41 -3.80 0.50
C LYS A 144 -2.37 -4.55 -0.33
N ASP A 145 -2.04 -4.02 -1.51
CA ASP A 145 -1.12 -4.65 -2.45
C ASP A 145 0.06 -3.71 -2.77
N ILE A 146 1.23 -4.30 -3.03
CA ILE A 146 2.46 -3.56 -3.30
C ILE A 146 3.03 -3.95 -4.65
N ILE A 147 3.23 -2.96 -5.53
CA ILE A 147 4.02 -3.11 -6.75
C ILE A 147 5.49 -2.89 -6.42
N LEU A 148 6.30 -3.94 -6.56
CA LEU A 148 7.74 -3.93 -6.27
C LEU A 148 8.53 -3.69 -7.55
N MET A 149 9.44 -2.71 -7.51
CA MET A 149 10.38 -2.40 -8.58
C MET A 149 11.78 -2.11 -8.03
N GLY A 150 12.79 -2.26 -8.86
CA GLY A 150 14.18 -1.93 -8.53
C GLY A 150 15.07 -3.16 -8.40
N ILE A 151 16.10 -3.07 -7.57
CA ILE A 151 17.19 -4.05 -7.54
C ILE A 151 17.60 -4.39 -6.09
N ASN A 152 18.23 -5.53 -5.83
CA ASN A 152 18.37 -6.68 -6.73
C ASN A 152 17.13 -7.59 -6.61
N ALA A 153 16.68 -8.15 -7.74
CA ALA A 153 15.45 -8.93 -7.85
C ALA A 153 15.35 -10.09 -6.83
N THR A 154 16.39 -10.91 -6.71
CA THR A 154 16.46 -12.03 -5.74
C THR A 154 17.08 -11.65 -4.40
N GLY A 155 17.55 -10.40 -4.24
CA GLY A 155 18.05 -9.83 -2.98
C GLY A 155 17.02 -8.91 -2.35
N CYS A 156 17.35 -7.62 -2.19
CA CYS A 156 16.50 -6.60 -1.55
C CYS A 156 15.04 -6.62 -2.01
N VAL A 157 14.76 -6.82 -3.30
CA VAL A 157 13.39 -6.88 -3.82
C VAL A 157 12.64 -8.11 -3.27
N LYS A 158 13.20 -9.32 -3.43
CA LYS A 158 12.59 -10.56 -2.90
C LYS A 158 12.49 -10.54 -1.37
N THR A 159 13.52 -10.09 -0.66
CA THR A 159 13.48 -10.01 0.81
C THR A 159 12.42 -9.02 1.29
N THR A 160 12.32 -7.84 0.65
CA THR A 160 11.23 -6.89 0.93
C THR A 160 9.85 -7.47 0.57
N ALA A 161 9.76 -8.28 -0.48
CA ALA A 161 8.53 -8.98 -0.84
C ALA A 161 8.10 -9.99 0.23
N VAL A 162 9.06 -10.72 0.81
CA VAL A 162 8.80 -11.60 1.97
C VAL A 162 8.28 -10.76 3.15
N GLY A 163 8.96 -9.67 3.48
CA GLY A 163 8.52 -8.75 4.54
C GLY A 163 7.12 -8.19 4.30
N ALA A 164 6.76 -7.87 3.05
CA ALA A 164 5.42 -7.42 2.68
C ALA A 164 4.36 -8.49 3.00
N LEU A 165 4.59 -9.74 2.58
CA LEU A 165 3.69 -10.86 2.84
C LEU A 165 3.52 -11.11 4.34
N GLU A 166 4.61 -11.10 5.11
CA GLU A 166 4.59 -11.26 6.57
C GLU A 166 3.82 -10.12 7.27
N ASN A 167 3.79 -8.93 6.67
CA ASN A 167 3.03 -7.80 7.17
C ASN A 167 1.57 -7.73 6.68
N GLY A 168 1.14 -8.70 5.88
CA GLY A 168 -0.24 -8.85 5.40
C GLY A 168 -0.56 -8.14 4.08
N PHE A 169 0.46 -7.70 3.33
CA PHE A 169 0.28 -7.10 2.02
C PHE A 169 0.40 -8.15 0.91
N GLY A 170 -0.40 -8.01 -0.15
CA GLY A 170 -0.14 -8.73 -1.40
C GLY A 170 1.05 -8.12 -2.15
N ILE A 171 1.71 -8.93 -2.97
CA ILE A 171 2.88 -8.50 -3.76
C ILE A 171 2.61 -8.65 -5.25
N ILE A 172 3.05 -7.66 -6.00
CA ILE A 172 2.94 -7.59 -7.46
C ILE A 172 4.29 -7.14 -8.00
N THR A 173 4.79 -7.78 -9.05
CA THR A 173 5.96 -7.28 -9.78
C THR A 173 5.91 -7.70 -11.23
N SER A 174 6.86 -7.25 -12.03
CA SER A 174 7.12 -7.76 -13.38
C SER A 174 8.63 -7.84 -13.55
N ARG A 175 9.08 -8.81 -14.36
CA ARG A 175 10.48 -8.86 -14.77
C ARG A 175 10.90 -7.56 -15.43
N ASP A 176 10.00 -6.85 -16.11
CA ASP A 176 10.27 -5.58 -16.79
C ASP A 176 10.71 -4.42 -15.89
N VAL A 177 10.60 -4.54 -14.57
CA VAL A 177 10.89 -3.47 -13.60
C VAL A 177 11.78 -3.93 -12.44
N ILE A 178 12.38 -5.11 -12.57
CA ILE A 178 13.37 -5.65 -11.63
C ILE A 178 14.56 -6.21 -12.40
N ALA A 179 15.74 -6.14 -11.78
CA ALA A 179 16.94 -6.78 -12.30
C ALA A 179 17.87 -7.21 -11.16
N GLN A 180 18.91 -7.96 -11.50
CA GLN A 180 19.98 -8.35 -10.60
C GLN A 180 21.30 -8.47 -11.38
N PRO A 181 22.46 -8.53 -10.71
CA PRO A 181 23.73 -8.80 -11.39
C PRO A 181 23.68 -10.11 -12.16
N SER A 182 24.27 -10.16 -13.35
CA SER A 182 24.27 -11.38 -14.19
C SER A 182 25.02 -12.56 -13.56
N SER A 183 25.93 -12.28 -12.62
CA SER A 183 26.63 -13.29 -11.82
C SER A 183 25.76 -13.91 -10.72
N TRP A 184 24.65 -13.28 -10.36
CA TRP A 184 23.66 -13.84 -9.45
C TRP A 184 22.85 -14.82 -10.29
N VAL A 185 23.40 -16.03 -10.42
CA VAL A 185 22.64 -17.19 -10.88
C VAL A 185 21.47 -17.32 -9.91
N ASP A 186 20.27 -17.59 -10.40
CA ASP A 186 19.14 -17.80 -9.51
C ASP A 186 19.48 -19.00 -8.60
N ASP A 187 19.94 -18.71 -7.38
CA ASP A 187 20.63 -19.64 -6.47
C ASP A 187 19.74 -20.80 -5.99
N GLU A 188 18.47 -20.72 -6.31
CA GLU A 188 17.57 -21.85 -6.29
C GLU A 188 17.41 -22.30 -7.74
N LYS A 189 18.05 -23.43 -8.08
CA LYS A 189 18.08 -24.14 -9.39
C LYS A 189 16.74 -24.21 -10.17
N TYR A 190 15.63 -23.78 -9.57
CA TYR A 190 14.27 -23.86 -10.08
C TYR A 190 13.46 -22.56 -9.99
N GLU A 191 14.02 -21.41 -9.62
CA GLU A 191 13.23 -20.17 -9.47
C GLU A 191 13.08 -19.33 -10.75
N GLY A 192 13.84 -19.67 -11.79
CA GLY A 192 13.81 -18.95 -13.07
C GLY A 192 14.36 -17.54 -12.97
N ALA A 193 14.58 -16.92 -14.13
CA ALA A 193 15.22 -15.62 -14.24
C ALA A 193 14.61 -14.59 -13.27
N GLU A 194 15.48 -13.95 -12.48
CA GLU A 194 15.14 -12.88 -11.54
C GLU A 194 14.13 -13.33 -10.47
N GLY A 195 14.14 -14.62 -10.11
CA GLY A 195 13.22 -15.21 -9.14
C GLY A 195 11.75 -15.24 -9.60
N SER A 196 11.49 -15.13 -10.90
CA SER A 196 10.14 -15.01 -11.46
C SER A 196 9.14 -16.07 -10.98
N ARG A 197 9.55 -17.34 -10.87
CA ARG A 197 8.66 -18.40 -10.39
C ARG A 197 8.31 -18.22 -8.92
N TRP A 198 9.18 -17.64 -8.11
CA TRP A 198 8.89 -17.34 -6.71
C TRP A 198 7.79 -16.28 -6.62
N PHE A 199 7.96 -15.17 -7.35
CA PHE A 199 6.96 -14.10 -7.40
C PHE A 199 5.61 -14.60 -7.93
N GLN A 200 5.63 -15.47 -8.94
CA GLN A 200 4.41 -16.08 -9.48
C GLN A 200 3.69 -16.98 -8.46
N ARG A 201 4.43 -17.72 -7.61
CA ARG A 201 3.82 -18.60 -6.60
C ARG A 201 3.35 -17.85 -5.35
N LYS A 202 4.03 -16.77 -4.98
CA LYS A 202 3.80 -16.06 -3.71
C LYS A 202 2.94 -14.80 -3.85
N GLY A 203 2.80 -14.28 -5.06
CA GLY A 203 1.91 -13.16 -5.37
C GLY A 203 1.58 -13.12 -6.85
N ARG A 204 1.59 -11.92 -7.43
CA ARG A 204 1.26 -11.71 -8.85
C ARG A 204 2.51 -11.30 -9.64
N LEU A 205 2.95 -12.15 -10.55
CA LEU A 205 3.91 -11.77 -11.59
C LEU A 205 3.13 -11.28 -12.82
N ALA A 206 3.21 -10.00 -13.11
CA ALA A 206 2.66 -9.41 -14.33
C ALA A 206 3.55 -9.70 -15.53
N ASP A 207 2.93 -10.02 -16.68
CA ASP A 207 3.63 -10.43 -17.90
C ASP A 207 4.59 -9.35 -18.41
N ASN A 208 4.24 -8.07 -18.22
CA ASN A 208 5.03 -6.92 -18.63
C ASN A 208 4.65 -5.68 -17.81
N TYR A 209 5.41 -4.60 -17.96
CA TYR A 209 5.16 -3.36 -17.21
C TYR A 209 3.80 -2.71 -17.54
N ARG A 210 3.21 -2.92 -18.74
CA ARG A 210 1.91 -2.33 -19.10
C ARG A 210 0.77 -2.91 -18.28
N ASP A 211 0.89 -4.17 -17.85
CA ASP A 211 -0.10 -4.77 -16.96
C ASP A 211 -0.03 -4.16 -15.56
N LEU A 212 1.16 -3.70 -15.11
CA LEU A 212 1.26 -2.88 -13.90
C LEU A 212 0.55 -1.53 -14.06
N LEU A 213 0.63 -0.90 -15.24
CA LEU A 213 -0.08 0.36 -15.50
C LEU A 213 -1.60 0.19 -15.40
N LYS A 214 -2.12 -0.94 -15.90
CA LYS A 214 -3.54 -1.31 -15.79
C LYS A 214 -3.95 -1.47 -14.32
N ILE A 215 -3.16 -2.25 -13.55
CA ILE A 215 -3.40 -2.46 -12.11
C ILE A 215 -3.49 -1.11 -11.39
N ILE A 216 -2.54 -0.21 -11.60
CA ILE A 216 -2.55 1.13 -10.99
C ILE A 216 -3.85 1.88 -11.33
N SER A 217 -4.28 1.87 -12.60
CA SER A 217 -5.49 2.58 -13.01
C SER A 217 -6.77 1.96 -12.46
N GLU A 218 -6.82 0.63 -12.32
CA GLU A 218 -7.99 -0.11 -11.83
C GLU A 218 -8.14 -0.01 -10.31
N SER A 219 -7.03 0.14 -9.57
CA SER A 219 -7.01 0.27 -8.12
C SER A 219 -7.29 1.68 -7.59
N SER A 220 -7.41 2.68 -8.48
CA SER A 220 -7.71 4.06 -8.08
C SER A 220 -9.13 4.19 -7.49
N PRO A 221 -9.30 4.95 -6.37
CA PRO A 221 -10.61 5.24 -5.80
C PRO A 221 -11.57 5.91 -6.78
N GLN A 222 -11.06 6.73 -7.72
CA GLN A 222 -11.90 7.37 -8.74
C GLN A 222 -12.53 6.30 -9.64
N LYS A 223 -11.73 5.33 -10.12
CA LYS A 223 -12.20 4.25 -10.98
C LYS A 223 -13.15 3.30 -10.25
N LEU A 224 -12.87 2.99 -8.99
CA LEU A 224 -13.73 2.15 -8.15
C LEU A 224 -15.11 2.81 -7.93
N LYS A 225 -15.16 4.13 -7.72
CA LYS A 225 -16.42 4.88 -7.61
C LYS A 225 -17.23 4.85 -8.92
N GLU A 226 -16.58 5.00 -10.07
CA GLU A 226 -17.24 4.89 -11.39
C GLU A 226 -17.86 3.49 -11.60
N LEU A 227 -17.11 2.43 -11.28
CA LEU A 227 -17.56 1.03 -11.42
C LEU A 227 -18.75 0.71 -10.51
N ASN A 228 -18.70 1.17 -9.26
CA ASN A 228 -19.79 0.95 -8.29
C ASN A 228 -21.06 1.72 -8.68
N SER A 229 -20.93 2.97 -9.15
CA SER A 229 -22.06 3.74 -9.69
C SER A 229 -22.72 3.04 -10.88
N THR A 230 -21.91 2.52 -11.81
CA THR A 230 -22.40 1.79 -12.99
C THR A 230 -23.13 0.49 -12.59
N ARG A 231 -22.56 -0.28 -11.66
CA ARG A 231 -23.19 -1.51 -11.12
C ARG A 231 -24.51 -1.24 -10.42
N ASN A 232 -24.60 -0.19 -9.61
CA ASN A 232 -25.83 0.16 -8.92
C ASN A 232 -26.93 0.55 -9.90
N LYS A 233 -26.61 1.36 -10.92
CA LYS A 233 -27.56 1.67 -12.01
C LYS A 233 -28.06 0.42 -12.70
N LEU A 234 -27.18 -0.52 -13.08
CA LEU A 234 -27.59 -1.77 -13.73
C LEU A 234 -28.50 -2.65 -12.86
N ARG A 235 -28.33 -2.62 -11.53
CA ARG A 235 -29.21 -3.33 -10.59
C ARG A 235 -30.59 -2.69 -10.44
N GLU A 236 -30.73 -1.40 -10.72
CA GLU A 236 -32.04 -0.73 -10.73
C GLU A 236 -32.87 -1.07 -11.99
N TYR A 237 -32.23 -1.62 -13.04
CA TYR A 237 -32.88 -2.05 -14.28
C TYR A 237 -33.21 -3.56 -14.34
N LEU A 238 -32.84 -4.34 -13.33
CA LEU A 238 -33.09 -5.78 -13.21
C LEU A 238 -34.05 -6.06 -12.07
#